data_AF-A0A3L6TML1-F1
#
_entry.id   AF-A0A3L6TML1-F1
#
_cell.length_a   1.000
_cell.length_b   1.000
_cell.length_c   1.000
_cell.angle_alpha   90.00
_cell.angle_beta   90.00
_cell.angle_gamma   90.00
#
_symmetry.space_group_name_H-M   'P 1'
#
loop_
_entity.id
_entity.type
_entity.pdbx_description
1 polymer ?
#
loop_
_entity_poly.entity_id
_entity_poly.type
_entity_poly.pdbx_seq_one_letter_code
_entity_poly.pdbx_strand_id
1 'polypeptide(L)'
;MAARVPLRVEVRDVLNLHRQGRHDEALQRAVNLAATERNRCALVMNLAGSLLLEARLRDQGSNPDRAREYLHDAARWYKVAAAQAPNCVETAAACVTALVELKLYSEAEMEFVRGMTIKAADDPLLHNAAAADDLN
;
A
#
# COMPACT_ATOMS: atom_id res chain seq x y z
N MET A 1 19.29 20.58 11.81
CA MET A 1 18.41 19.68 11.06
C MET A 1 17.37 19.13 12.03
N ALA A 2 16.08 19.28 11.76
CA ALA A 2 15.05 18.62 12.58
C ALA A 2 15.17 17.10 12.38
N ALA A 3 15.10 16.33 13.47
CA ALA A 3 15.10 14.87 13.39
C ALA A 3 13.87 14.42 12.59
N ARG A 4 14.08 13.53 11.61
CA ARG A 4 12.99 12.98 10.80
C ARG A 4 12.15 12.06 11.67
N VAL A 5 10.82 12.26 11.67
CA VAL A 5 9.90 11.37 12.39
C VAL A 5 10.03 9.95 11.80
N PRO A 6 10.16 8.90 12.63
CA PRO A 6 10.23 7.53 12.13
C PRO A 6 8.97 7.16 11.33
N LEU A 7 9.13 6.48 10.19
CA LEU A 7 8.01 6.13 9.30
C LEU A 7 6.92 5.31 10.00
N ARG A 8 7.28 4.48 10.98
CA ARG A 8 6.31 3.71 11.77
C ARG A 8 5.37 4.63 12.58
N VAL A 9 5.85 5.78 13.04
CA VAL A 9 5.03 6.77 13.75
C VAL A 9 4.08 7.46 12.77
N GLU A 10 4.57 7.89 11.60
CA GLU A 10 3.74 8.48 10.54
C GLU A 10 2.63 7.53 10.08
N VAL A 11 2.95 6.26 9.85
CA VAL A 11 1.96 5.23 9.48
C VAL A 11 0.93 5.03 10.60
N ARG A 12 1.37 5.00 11.87
CA ARG A 12 0.46 4.88 13.01
C ARG A 12 -0.50 6.07 13.11
N ASP A 13 -0.02 7.28 12.84
CA ASP A 13 -0.82 8.50 12.86
C ASP A 13 -1.88 8.48 11.75
N VAL A 14 -1.50 8.05 10.53
CA VAL A 14 -2.45 7.83 9.43
C VAL A 14 -3.53 6.82 9.83
N LEU A 15 -3.15 5.69 10.42
CA LEU A 15 -4.11 4.67 10.88
C LEU A 15 -5.02 5.21 11.99
N ASN A 16 -4.51 6.07 12.88
CA ASN A 16 -5.31 6.70 13.93
C ASN A 16 -6.33 7.69 13.35
N LEU A 17 -5.94 8.51 12.37
CA LEU A 17 -6.87 9.37 11.63
C LEU A 17 -7.98 8.53 11.00
N HIS A 18 -7.60 7.42 10.36
CA HIS A 18 -8.57 6.53 9.73
C HIS A 18 -9.57 5.94 10.75
N ARG A 19 -9.08 5.45 11.89
CA ARG A 19 -9.93 4.92 12.98
C ARG A 19 -10.87 5.97 13.60
N GLN A 20 -10.50 7.25 13.53
CA GLN A 20 -11.33 8.37 13.98
C GLN A 20 -12.42 8.77 12.95
N GLY A 21 -12.54 8.06 11.83
CA GLY A 21 -13.46 8.39 10.75
C GLY A 21 -12.97 9.51 9.83
N ARG A 22 -11.76 10.01 10.02
CA ARG A 22 -11.14 11.07 9.19
C ARG A 22 -10.53 10.45 7.92
N HIS A 23 -11.37 9.78 7.13
CA HIS A 23 -10.94 8.92 6.04
C HIS A 23 -10.22 9.66 4.91
N ASP A 24 -10.75 10.82 4.48
CA ASP A 24 -10.14 11.59 3.38
C ASP A 24 -8.77 12.15 3.78
N GLU A 25 -8.64 12.61 5.02
CA GLU A 25 -7.36 13.10 5.55
C GLU A 25 -6.34 11.98 5.71
N ALA A 26 -6.77 10.83 6.23
CA ALA A 26 -5.92 9.65 6.31
C ALA A 26 -5.42 9.22 4.93
N LEU A 27 -6.31 9.17 3.94
CA LEU A 27 -5.97 8.84 2.56
C LEU A 27 -4.97 9.85 1.98
N GLN A 28 -5.26 11.15 2.08
CA GLN A 28 -4.40 12.20 1.56
C GLN A 28 -3.01 12.13 2.19
N ARG A 29 -2.91 11.92 3.51
CA ARG A 29 -1.64 11.79 4.21
C ARG A 29 -0.88 10.53 3.78
N ALA A 30 -1.57 9.40 3.60
CA ALA A 30 -0.96 8.16 3.12
C ALA A 30 -0.38 8.30 1.71
N VAL A 31 -1.14 8.89 0.78
CA VAL A 31 -0.69 9.11 -0.61
C VAL A 31 0.48 10.09 -0.66
N ASN A 32 0.45 11.17 0.12
CA ASN A 32 1.56 12.10 0.22
C ASN A 32 2.82 11.43 0.80
N LEU A 33 2.66 10.59 1.82
CA LEU A 33 3.76 9.85 2.41
C LEU A 33 4.34 8.85 1.40
N ALA A 34 3.50 8.12 0.65
CA ALA A 34 3.93 7.20 -0.40
C ALA A 34 4.66 7.91 -1.54
N ALA A 35 4.18 9.08 -1.95
CA ALA A 35 4.86 9.91 -2.94
C ALA A 35 6.23 10.40 -2.45
N THR A 36 6.35 10.75 -1.16
CA THR A 36 7.59 11.25 -0.55
C THR A 36 8.61 10.13 -0.31
N GLU A 37 8.16 8.99 0.21
CA GLU A 37 8.99 7.82 0.52
C GLU A 37 9.11 6.85 -0.67
N ARG A 38 9.01 7.39 -1.88
CA ARG A 38 8.95 6.58 -3.10
C ARG A 38 10.11 5.59 -3.16
N ASN A 39 9.79 4.32 -3.33
CA ASN A 39 10.76 3.21 -3.39
C ASN A 39 11.56 2.94 -2.11
N ARG A 40 11.19 3.51 -0.95
CA ARG A 40 11.95 3.38 0.31
C ARG A 40 11.29 2.51 1.37
N CYS A 41 9.96 2.36 1.32
CA CYS A 41 9.24 1.59 2.32
C CYS A 41 7.98 0.92 1.74
N ALA A 42 7.98 -0.40 1.65
CA ALA A 42 6.83 -1.18 1.19
C ALA A 42 5.59 -0.99 2.08
N LEU A 43 5.74 -0.76 3.39
CA LEU A 43 4.62 -0.49 4.30
C LEU A 43 3.84 0.76 3.92
N VAL A 44 4.55 1.86 3.63
CA VAL A 44 3.89 3.11 3.25
C VAL A 44 3.09 2.93 1.96
N MET A 45 3.63 2.16 1.02
CA MET A 45 2.96 1.84 -0.24
C MET A 45 1.73 0.95 -0.03
N ASN A 46 1.86 -0.09 0.79
CA ASN A 46 0.74 -0.94 1.17
C ASN A 46 -0.35 -0.15 1.89
N LEU A 47 0.02 0.77 2.79
CA LEU A 47 -0.94 1.63 3.49
C LEU A 47 -1.71 2.52 2.52
N ALA A 48 -1.02 3.19 1.59
CA ALA A 48 -1.67 4.02 0.58
C ALA A 48 -2.61 3.18 -0.30
N GLY A 49 -2.15 2.02 -0.78
CA GLY A 49 -2.97 1.10 -1.56
C GLY A 49 -4.22 0.65 -0.83
N SER A 50 -4.10 0.28 0.46
CA SER A 50 -5.24 -0.20 1.24
C SER A 50 -6.28 0.88 1.49
N LEU A 51 -5.84 2.10 1.83
CA LEU A 51 -6.76 3.22 2.01
C LEU A 51 -7.44 3.66 0.71
N LEU A 52 -6.78 3.48 -0.44
CA LEU A 52 -7.38 3.69 -1.76
C LEU A 52 -8.44 2.63 -2.07
N LEU A 53 -8.19 1.36 -1.77
CA LEU A 53 -9.20 0.30 -1.92
C LEU A 53 -10.44 0.56 -1.05
N GLU A 54 -10.25 1.02 0.18
CA GLU A 54 -11.37 1.41 1.05
C GLU A 54 -12.10 2.65 0.53
N ALA A 55 -11.39 3.65 0.01
CA ALA A 55 -12.00 4.82 -0.60
C ALA A 55 -12.83 4.44 -1.83
N ARG A 56 -12.34 3.52 -2.64
CA ARG A 56 -13.10 2.92 -3.75
C ARG A 56 -14.40 2.32 -3.25
N LEU A 57 -14.39 1.53 -2.17
CA LEU A 57 -15.60 0.89 -1.66
C LEU A 57 -16.65 1.91 -1.19
N ARG A 58 -16.21 3.04 -0.63
CA ARG A 58 -17.11 4.15 -0.25
C ARG A 58 -17.71 4.87 -1.47
N ASP A 59 -16.93 5.02 -2.55
CA ASP A 59 -17.33 5.81 -3.73
C ASP A 59 -17.92 4.98 -4.88
N GLN A 60 -17.86 3.64 -4.85
CA GLN A 60 -18.21 2.76 -5.98
C GLN A 60 -19.62 2.97 -6.56
N GLY A 61 -20.60 3.34 -5.73
CA GLY A 61 -21.98 3.62 -6.17
C GLY A 61 -22.26 5.08 -6.53
N SER A 62 -21.43 6.00 -6.01
CA SER A 62 -21.67 7.45 -6.09
C SER A 62 -20.86 8.11 -7.21
N ASN A 63 -19.63 7.64 -7.43
CA ASN A 63 -18.71 8.18 -8.42
C ASN A 63 -17.85 7.04 -9.02
N PRO A 64 -18.32 6.35 -10.07
CA PRO A 64 -17.64 5.19 -10.62
C PRO A 64 -16.29 5.52 -11.26
N ASP A 65 -16.13 6.72 -11.83
CA ASP A 65 -14.86 7.13 -12.45
C ASP A 65 -13.78 7.34 -11.39
N ARG A 66 -14.12 8.05 -10.31
CA ARG A 66 -13.21 8.23 -9.16
C ARG A 66 -12.89 6.90 -8.47
N ALA A 67 -13.88 6.02 -8.32
CA ALA A 67 -13.68 4.68 -7.80
C ALA A 67 -12.68 3.87 -8.64
N ARG A 68 -12.69 4.07 -9.97
CA ARG A 68 -11.73 3.45 -10.88
C ARG A 68 -10.33 4.07 -10.77
N GLU A 69 -10.23 5.39 -10.60
CA GLU A 69 -8.96 6.07 -10.35
C GLU A 69 -8.27 5.53 -9.09
N TYR A 70 -9.03 5.36 -8.00
CA TYR A 70 -8.52 4.76 -6.77
C TYR A 70 -7.95 3.36 -6.97
N LEU A 71 -8.57 2.52 -7.81
CA LEU A 71 -8.04 1.19 -8.13
C LEU A 71 -6.72 1.28 -8.90
N HIS A 72 -6.63 2.18 -9.88
CA HIS A 72 -5.40 2.38 -10.65
C HIS A 72 -4.24 2.83 -9.76
N ASP A 73 -4.49 3.76 -8.84
CA ASP A 73 -3.46 4.23 -7.90
C ASP A 73 -3.12 3.18 -6.85
N ALA A 74 -4.09 2.39 -6.37
CA ALA A 74 -3.83 1.28 -5.46
C ALA A 74 -2.93 0.23 -6.12
N ALA A 75 -3.27 -0.22 -7.33
CA ALA A 75 -2.47 -1.17 -8.09
C ALA A 75 -1.04 -0.64 -8.36
N ARG A 76 -0.91 0.67 -8.65
CA ARG A 76 0.40 1.32 -8.80
C ARG A 76 1.23 1.20 -7.53
N TRP A 77 0.67 1.52 -6.37
CA TRP A 77 1.41 1.46 -5.11
C TRP A 77 1.75 0.04 -4.70
N TYR A 78 0.84 -0.93 -4.89
CA TYR A 78 1.16 -2.32 -4.60
C TYR A 78 2.27 -2.88 -5.50
N LYS A 79 2.33 -2.51 -6.77
CA LYS A 79 3.47 -2.89 -7.64
C LYS A 79 4.79 -2.31 -7.14
N VAL A 80 4.78 -1.07 -6.65
CA VAL A 80 5.97 -0.45 -6.04
C VAL A 80 6.34 -1.14 -4.72
N ALA A 81 5.36 -1.57 -3.94
CA ALA A 81 5.58 -2.36 -2.72
C ALA A 81 6.16 -3.74 -3.03
N ALA A 82 5.61 -4.43 -4.04
CA ALA A 82 6.03 -5.77 -4.46
C ALA A 82 7.46 -5.77 -5.00
N ALA A 83 7.88 -4.70 -5.68
CA ALA A 83 9.27 -4.52 -6.11
C ALA A 83 10.26 -4.38 -4.93
N GLN A 84 9.81 -3.88 -3.77
CA GLN A 84 10.65 -3.70 -2.57
C GLN A 84 10.60 -4.90 -1.62
N ALA A 85 9.45 -5.54 -1.49
CA ALA A 85 9.20 -6.69 -0.65
C ALA A 85 8.57 -7.81 -1.49
N PRO A 86 9.35 -8.45 -2.38
CA PRO A 86 8.83 -9.43 -3.33
C PRO A 86 8.28 -10.69 -2.67
N ASN A 87 8.62 -11.05 -1.43
CA ASN A 87 8.01 -12.21 -0.76
C ASN A 87 6.93 -11.81 0.26
N CYS A 88 6.36 -10.60 0.14
CA CYS A 88 5.21 -10.17 0.93
C CYS A 88 3.91 -10.72 0.34
N VAL A 89 3.30 -11.69 1.03
CA VAL A 89 2.05 -12.34 0.60
C VAL A 89 0.88 -11.36 0.63
N GLU A 90 0.80 -10.51 1.65
CA GLU A 90 -0.24 -9.50 1.80
C GLU A 90 -0.21 -8.49 0.65
N THR A 91 0.98 -8.04 0.24
CA THR A 91 1.13 -7.16 -0.93
C THR A 91 0.67 -7.85 -2.20
N ALA A 92 1.08 -9.11 -2.41
CA ALA A 92 0.67 -9.88 -3.58
C ALA A 92 -0.86 -9.99 -3.66
N ALA A 93 -1.49 -10.40 -2.55
CA ALA A 93 -2.95 -10.56 -2.46
C ALA A 93 -3.68 -9.24 -2.72
N ALA A 94 -3.26 -8.14 -2.09
CA ALA A 94 -3.90 -6.84 -2.27
C ALA A 94 -3.70 -6.28 -3.68
N CYS A 95 -2.53 -6.51 -4.30
CA CYS A 95 -2.26 -6.18 -5.70
C CYS A 95 -3.22 -6.93 -6.64
N VAL A 96 -3.38 -8.25 -6.44
CA VAL A 96 -4.32 -9.08 -7.21
C VAL A 96 -5.74 -8.55 -7.07
N THR A 97 -6.20 -8.19 -5.86
CA THR A 97 -7.53 -7.60 -5.66
C THR A 97 -7.73 -6.35 -6.51
N ALA A 98 -6.78 -5.41 -6.48
CA ALA A 98 -6.88 -4.18 -7.28
C ALA A 98 -6.91 -4.48 -8.79
N LEU A 99 -6.08 -5.42 -9.26
CA LEU A 99 -5.98 -5.78 -10.68
C LEU A 99 -7.24 -6.52 -11.19
N VAL A 100 -7.82 -7.42 -10.39
CA VAL A 100 -9.08 -8.11 -10.71
C VAL A 100 -10.23 -7.12 -10.84
N GLU A 101 -10.34 -6.18 -9.91
CA GLU A 101 -11.37 -5.12 -9.94
C GLU A 101 -11.21 -4.21 -11.17
N LEU A 102 -9.97 -4.00 -11.64
CA LEU A 102 -9.67 -3.31 -12.91
C LEU A 102 -9.88 -4.18 -14.16
N LYS A 103 -10.21 -5.47 -14.00
CA LYS A 103 -10.33 -6.47 -15.08
C LYS A 103 -9.01 -6.71 -15.83
N LEU A 104 -7.87 -6.45 -15.19
CA LEU A 104 -6.54 -6.70 -15.73
C LEU A 104 -6.10 -8.14 -15.39
N TYR A 105 -6.85 -9.12 -15.91
CA TYR A 105 -6.74 -10.52 -15.48
C TYR A 105 -5.37 -11.14 -15.74
N SER A 106 -4.71 -10.81 -16.86
CA SER A 106 -3.38 -11.34 -17.14
C SER A 106 -2.35 -10.85 -16.11
N GLU A 107 -2.41 -9.58 -15.71
CA GLU A 107 -1.53 -9.04 -14.67
C GLU A 107 -1.87 -9.61 -13.29
N ALA A 108 -3.16 -9.77 -13.00
CA ALA A 108 -3.62 -10.39 -11.76
C ALA A 108 -3.16 -11.85 -11.64
N GLU A 109 -3.23 -12.63 -12.72
CA GLU A 109 -2.77 -14.02 -12.75
C GLU A 109 -1.26 -14.11 -12.52
N MET A 110 -0.47 -13.26 -13.19
CA MET A 110 0.98 -13.20 -12.98
C MET A 110 1.33 -12.93 -11.51
N GLU A 111 0.65 -11.96 -10.90
CA GLU A 111 0.88 -11.59 -9.50
C GLU A 111 0.37 -12.66 -8.53
N PHE A 112 -0.73 -13.33 -8.86
CA PHE A 112 -1.27 -14.45 -8.10
C PHE A 112 -0.29 -15.64 -8.10
N VAL A 113 0.20 -16.04 -9.27
CA VAL A 113 1.21 -17.10 -9.41
C VAL A 113 2.47 -16.72 -8.63
N ARG A 114 2.93 -15.47 -8.75
CA ARG A 114 4.06 -14.96 -7.97
C ARG A 114 3.82 -15.15 -6.47
N GLY A 115 2.67 -14.70 -5.95
CA GLY A 115 2.27 -14.88 -4.56
C GLY A 115 2.26 -16.35 -4.11
N MET A 116 1.71 -17.24 -4.93
CA MET A 116 1.65 -18.69 -4.65
C MET A 116 3.02 -19.37 -4.61
N THR A 117 4.04 -18.78 -5.24
CA THR A 117 5.42 -19.32 -5.24
C THR A 117 6.25 -18.88 -4.04
N ILE A 118 5.74 -18.00 -3.18
CA ILE A 118 6.43 -17.54 -1.98
C ILE A 118 6.54 -18.71 -0.98
N LYS A 119 7.77 -19.17 -0.72
CA LYS A 119 8.06 -20.30 0.19
C LYS A 119 8.38 -19.88 1.62
N ALA A 120 8.89 -18.67 1.78
CA ALA A 120 9.14 -18.02 3.06
C ALA A 120 8.57 -16.61 2.94
N ALA A 121 7.47 -16.34 3.65
CA ALA A 121 6.84 -15.03 3.61
C ALA A 121 7.75 -14.03 4.32
N ASP A 122 8.04 -12.91 3.64
CA ASP A 122 8.59 -11.75 4.32
C ASP A 122 7.48 -11.20 5.23
N ASP A 123 7.75 -11.04 6.53
CA ASP A 123 6.85 -10.26 7.38
C ASP A 123 6.85 -8.81 6.83
N PRO A 124 5.69 -8.23 6.49
CA PRO A 124 5.60 -6.83 6.08
C PRO A 124 6.23 -5.88 7.11
N LEU A 125 6.26 -6.26 8.39
CA LEU A 125 6.90 -5.55 9.50
C LEU A 125 8.43 -5.76 9.58
N LEU A 126 9.00 -6.81 8.97
CA LEU A 126 10.45 -7.01 8.88
C LEU A 126 11.09 -6.18 7.76
N HIS A 127 10.35 -5.85 6.71
CA HIS A 127 10.76 -4.82 5.74
C HIS A 127 10.52 -3.38 6.23
N ASN A 128 10.03 -3.21 7.47
CA ASN A 128 9.86 -1.90 8.08
C ASN A 128 11.07 -1.48 8.91
N ALA A 129 11.70 -0.39 8.51
CA ALA A 129 12.50 0.53 9.35
C ALA A 129 13.80 0.04 10.02
N ALA A 130 14.09 -1.27 10.14
CA ALA A 130 15.33 -1.70 10.82
C ALA A 130 16.61 -1.41 10.01
N ALA A 131 16.56 -1.42 8.68
CA ALA A 131 17.75 -1.11 7.87
C ALA A 131 18.15 0.39 7.88
N ALA A 132 17.42 1.27 8.57
CA ALA A 132 17.78 2.68 8.72
C ALA A 132 18.19 3.07 10.15
N ASP A 133 17.99 2.19 11.14
CA ASP A 133 18.38 2.42 12.53
C ASP A 133 19.49 1.45 13.01
N ASP A 134 19.91 0.47 12.18
CA ASP A 134 20.95 -0.52 12.52
C ASP A 134 22.33 -0.29 11.84
N LEU A 135 22.75 0.96 11.69
CA LEU A 135 24.18 1.28 11.61
C LEU A 135 24.46 2.48 12.52
N ASN A 136 25.10 2.17 13.65
CA ASN A 136 25.76 3.10 14.57
C ASN A 136 26.38 4.32 13.88
#